data_AF-A0A8H4B2E1-F1
#
_entry.id   AF-A0A8H4B2E1-F1
#
_cell.length_a   1.000
_cell.length_b   1.000
_cell.length_c   1.000
_cell.angle_alpha   90.00
_cell.angle_beta   90.00
_cell.angle_gamma   90.00
#
_symmetry.space_group_name_H-M   'P 1'
#
loop_
_entity.id
_entity.type
_entity.pdbx_description
1 polymer ?
#
loop_
_entity_poly.entity_id
_entity_poly.type
_entity_poly.pdbx_seq_one_letter_code
_entity_poly.pdbx_strand_id
1 'polypeptide(L)'
;MKETSYVEDSTFTLSYIENDALFLGALWNCHLSKSAGYNLFSKQLTSDHLIIHPLKNLDYHLIHVKSIEDKLMTLKVNGAMSIEILSGILHVEGSGHYDTMSSKNSNEEQLICQYNLDNYLVELLPQAKEVMDNIVKNHLFQKKIEATHIVRSIILGARVSADIRIRQNDIGKNKDINGSLIGSIPFGKVNAALKTSLEILDTKNANDYDMQITINSKPPMKQQPTTINQMFDLIENVDACIQGEQHYSFIGSDINGVPIRFILVPISQFLEVEVESLYKQLHDSIFENFRTMLIALKDYQSPEYVKNHVIRTEYRLQMILSDSQSQLSKDIIEYQEKLKMITNDYFERACEALKKYKVAKCNSDELLQIMHDYDKCDFSIVKVCAKIESFVLYGKHELNSIYERDATRMNVNIIYFTNSKELNEWLYSGISVKILLRTGIDSSKTNSTNGAFQTLFKIVNALRERNIEVGIALPSVSNDFSLEIKDHRRSKTYSIAEIPQVLKILSASVGMGNSIESRFYMLNALHSDIQLPFTLENFSELNNLISLLKIDFNIYFAHSYIDSLQKSEVLIMIIFDGNFLSH
;
A
#
# COMPACT_ATOMS: atom_id res chain seq x y z
N MET A 1 -18.09 42.55 9.38
CA MET A 1 -18.93 41.40 9.02
C MET A 1 -18.27 40.74 7.83
N LYS A 2 -17.73 39.52 7.97
CA LYS A 2 -17.31 38.76 6.79
C LYS A 2 -18.57 38.24 6.13
N GLU A 3 -18.76 38.55 4.85
CA GLU A 3 -19.91 38.08 4.07
C GLU A 3 -19.98 36.55 4.17
N THR A 4 -21.14 36.04 4.59
CA THR A 4 -21.45 34.63 4.49
C THR A 4 -21.55 34.31 3.00
N SER A 5 -20.63 33.51 2.47
CA SER A 5 -20.73 33.04 1.08
C SER A 5 -21.61 31.80 1.00
N TYR A 6 -22.43 31.74 -0.04
CA TYR A 6 -23.36 30.65 -0.29
C TYR A 6 -22.95 29.90 -1.55
N VAL A 7 -23.17 28.58 -1.56
CA VAL A 7 -22.84 27.75 -2.73
C VAL A 7 -23.71 28.16 -3.92
N GLU A 8 -24.93 28.59 -3.65
CA GLU A 8 -25.88 29.16 -4.62
C GLU A 8 -25.35 30.35 -5.40
N ASP A 9 -24.34 31.05 -4.88
CA ASP A 9 -23.72 32.20 -5.55
C ASP A 9 -22.44 31.82 -6.31
N SER A 10 -22.01 30.55 -6.22
CA SER A 10 -20.71 30.10 -6.70
C SER A 10 -20.81 29.22 -7.94
N THR A 11 -19.82 29.33 -8.82
CA THR A 11 -19.65 28.39 -9.93
C THR A 11 -18.77 27.22 -9.47
N PHE A 12 -19.13 26.00 -9.84
CA PHE A 12 -18.34 24.83 -9.49
C PHE A 12 -18.35 23.75 -10.58
N THR A 13 -17.38 22.86 -10.53
CA THR A 13 -17.19 21.80 -11.53
C THR A 13 -17.47 20.44 -10.91
N LEU A 14 -18.40 19.69 -11.50
CA LEU A 14 -18.69 18.30 -11.16
C LEU A 14 -17.93 17.35 -12.08
N SER A 15 -17.41 16.27 -11.50
CA SER A 15 -17.04 15.05 -12.22
C SER A 15 -18.31 14.21 -12.48
N TYR A 16 -18.17 13.08 -13.17
CA TYR A 16 -19.28 12.15 -13.39
C TYR A 16 -19.81 11.60 -12.05
N ILE A 17 -21.11 11.79 -11.80
CA ILE A 17 -21.83 11.38 -10.59
C ILE A 17 -22.55 10.07 -10.88
N GLU A 18 -22.63 9.21 -9.87
CA GLU A 18 -23.30 7.92 -10.00
C GLU A 18 -24.81 8.10 -10.19
N ASN A 19 -25.38 7.43 -11.20
CA ASN A 19 -26.81 7.42 -11.53
C ASN A 19 -27.44 8.75 -11.97
N ASP A 20 -26.66 9.81 -12.21
CA ASP A 20 -27.16 11.10 -12.68
C ASP A 20 -26.54 11.48 -14.03
N ALA A 21 -27.35 11.45 -15.10
CA ALA A 21 -26.94 11.89 -16.42
C ALA A 21 -27.08 13.42 -16.53
N LEU A 22 -25.95 14.12 -16.47
CA LEU A 22 -25.89 15.57 -16.65
C LEU A 22 -25.62 15.92 -18.12
N PHE A 23 -26.32 16.94 -18.61
CA PHE A 23 -26.19 17.49 -19.95
C PHE A 23 -26.30 19.02 -19.88
N LEU A 24 -25.97 19.73 -20.95
CA LEU A 24 -26.20 21.17 -21.03
C LEU A 24 -27.68 21.49 -20.73
N GLY A 25 -27.88 22.48 -19.84
CA GLY A 25 -29.21 22.87 -19.38
C GLY A 25 -29.80 22.02 -18.25
N ALA A 26 -29.15 20.93 -17.85
CA ALA A 26 -29.60 20.13 -16.71
C ALA A 26 -29.58 20.99 -15.44
N LEU A 27 -30.65 20.88 -14.65
CA LEU A 27 -30.85 21.63 -13.41
C LEU A 27 -30.33 20.83 -12.22
N TRP A 28 -29.69 21.52 -11.28
CA TRP A 28 -29.05 20.92 -10.12
C TRP A 28 -29.48 21.59 -8.82
N ASN A 29 -29.66 20.78 -7.79
CA ASN A 29 -29.96 21.24 -6.45
C ASN A 29 -28.75 21.00 -5.53
N CYS A 30 -28.01 22.07 -5.20
CA CYS A 30 -26.85 21.99 -4.33
C CYS A 30 -27.20 21.69 -2.86
N HIS A 31 -28.43 21.97 -2.42
CA HIS A 31 -28.88 21.65 -1.06
C HIS A 31 -28.94 20.14 -0.84
N LEU A 32 -29.28 19.42 -1.90
CA LEU A 32 -29.42 17.96 -1.92
C LEU A 32 -28.25 17.26 -2.62
N SER A 33 -27.28 18.02 -3.14
CA SER A 33 -26.15 17.52 -3.95
C SER A 33 -26.57 16.52 -5.03
N LYS A 34 -27.65 16.82 -5.76
CA LYS A 34 -28.22 15.94 -6.80
C LYS A 34 -28.84 16.70 -7.96
N SER A 35 -29.09 15.99 -9.07
CA SER A 35 -29.90 16.50 -10.18
C SER A 35 -31.31 16.84 -9.72
N ALA A 36 -31.86 17.93 -10.22
CA ALA A 36 -33.28 18.26 -10.02
C ALA A 36 -34.19 17.38 -10.91
N GLY A 37 -33.62 16.62 -11.87
CA GLY A 37 -34.38 15.77 -12.79
C GLY A 37 -35.06 16.52 -13.95
N TYR A 38 -34.71 17.78 -14.16
CA TYR A 38 -35.26 18.62 -15.22
C TYR A 38 -34.14 19.22 -16.08
N ASN A 39 -34.43 19.45 -17.36
CA ASN A 39 -33.59 20.24 -18.25
C ASN A 39 -34.32 21.55 -18.60
N LEU A 40 -33.59 22.66 -18.61
CA LEU A 40 -34.16 23.97 -18.94
C LEU A 40 -34.60 24.08 -20.41
N PHE A 41 -34.07 23.23 -21.29
CA PHE A 41 -34.38 23.20 -22.70
C PHE A 41 -35.20 21.94 -23.04
N SER A 42 -36.33 22.11 -23.70
CA SER A 42 -37.10 21.00 -24.31
C SER A 42 -36.97 20.92 -25.83
N LYS A 43 -36.46 21.99 -26.46
CA LYS A 43 -36.07 21.99 -27.86
C LYS A 43 -34.58 21.67 -27.97
N GLN A 44 -34.21 21.00 -29.06
CA GLN A 44 -32.82 20.71 -29.36
C GLN A 44 -32.04 22.02 -29.56
N LEU A 45 -30.90 22.14 -28.86
CA LEU A 45 -29.96 23.24 -29.08
C LEU A 45 -29.38 23.17 -30.50
N THR A 46 -28.97 24.30 -31.03
CA THR A 46 -28.42 24.44 -32.40
C THR A 46 -27.07 25.15 -32.32
N SER A 47 -26.37 25.31 -33.46
CA SER A 47 -25.09 26.03 -33.54
C SER A 47 -25.17 27.45 -32.99
N ASP A 48 -26.32 28.12 -33.10
CA ASP A 48 -26.49 29.51 -32.66
C ASP A 48 -26.60 29.63 -31.13
N HIS A 49 -26.85 28.51 -30.45
CA HIS A 49 -27.04 28.44 -29.01
C HIS A 49 -25.77 28.03 -28.23
N LEU A 50 -24.72 27.60 -28.94
CA LEU A 50 -23.56 26.92 -28.37
C LEU A 50 -22.26 27.45 -28.95
N ILE A 51 -21.22 27.52 -28.12
CA ILE A 51 -19.84 27.77 -28.55
C ILE A 51 -18.94 26.62 -28.11
N ILE A 52 -17.93 26.31 -28.94
CA ILE A 52 -17.00 25.23 -28.69
C ILE A 52 -15.56 25.75 -28.72
N HIS A 53 -14.80 25.40 -27.69
CA HIS A 53 -13.40 25.74 -27.56
C HIS A 53 -12.56 24.45 -27.51
N PRO A 54 -11.58 24.27 -28.42
CA PRO A 54 -10.65 23.15 -28.33
C PRO A 54 -9.70 23.36 -27.13
N LEU A 55 -9.56 22.34 -26.28
CA LEU A 55 -8.69 22.36 -25.11
C LEU A 55 -7.37 21.61 -25.32
N LYS A 56 -7.42 20.41 -25.91
CA LYS A 56 -6.27 19.53 -26.16
C LYS A 56 -5.32 19.39 -24.96
N ASN A 57 -5.89 19.10 -23.79
CA ASN A 57 -5.13 18.93 -22.56
C ASN A 57 -5.09 17.46 -22.15
N LEU A 58 -3.90 16.94 -21.86
CA LEU A 58 -3.69 15.58 -21.37
C LEU A 58 -3.09 15.63 -19.96
N ASP A 59 -3.76 14.97 -19.03
CA ASP A 59 -3.28 14.77 -17.68
C ASP A 59 -3.07 13.28 -17.40
N TYR A 60 -1.80 12.89 -17.25
CA TYR A 60 -1.37 11.49 -17.19
C TYR A 60 -0.41 11.22 -16.02
N HIS A 61 -0.90 10.53 -14.98
CA HIS A 61 -0.19 10.36 -13.71
C HIS A 61 -0.37 8.96 -13.09
N LEU A 62 0.65 8.51 -12.35
CA LEU A 62 0.61 7.35 -11.47
C LEU A 62 0.64 7.80 -10.00
N ILE A 63 -0.29 7.30 -9.19
CA ILE A 63 -0.47 7.66 -7.78
C ILE A 63 -0.37 6.39 -6.93
N HIS A 64 0.41 6.44 -5.85
CA HIS A 64 0.44 5.40 -4.82
C HIS A 64 -0.58 5.72 -3.74
N VAL A 65 -1.59 4.87 -3.56
CA VAL A 65 -2.72 5.15 -2.67
C VAL A 65 -2.38 4.76 -1.23
N LYS A 66 -1.89 5.72 -0.44
CA LYS A 66 -1.53 5.51 0.97
C LYS A 66 -2.67 5.88 1.91
N SER A 67 -3.44 6.89 1.55
CA SER A 67 -4.51 7.53 2.32
C SER A 67 -5.78 7.73 1.48
N ILE A 68 -6.84 8.20 2.13
CA ILE A 68 -8.06 8.67 1.47
C ILE A 68 -7.82 9.95 0.68
N GLU A 69 -6.83 10.76 1.07
CA GLU A 69 -6.46 11.98 0.37
C GLU A 69 -5.93 11.68 -1.02
N ASP A 70 -5.09 10.65 -1.15
CA ASP A 70 -4.60 10.20 -2.45
C ASP A 70 -5.75 9.80 -3.39
N LYS A 71 -6.82 9.17 -2.84
CA LYS A 71 -8.04 8.85 -3.60
C LYS A 71 -8.82 10.10 -4.00
N LEU A 72 -8.98 11.09 -3.11
CA LEU A 72 -9.63 12.37 -3.41
C LEU A 72 -8.92 13.13 -4.54
N MET A 73 -7.58 13.15 -4.51
CA MET A 73 -6.78 13.80 -5.54
C MET A 73 -7.06 13.24 -6.94
N THR A 74 -7.36 11.93 -7.04
CA THR A 74 -7.72 11.28 -8.31
C THR A 74 -9.05 11.77 -8.90
N LEU A 75 -9.92 12.37 -8.10
CA LEU A 75 -11.23 12.85 -8.53
C LEU A 75 -11.20 14.28 -9.08
N LYS A 76 -10.11 15.02 -8.84
CA LYS A 76 -9.98 16.45 -9.16
C LYS A 76 -11.12 17.30 -8.61
N VAL A 77 -11.65 16.91 -7.45
CA VAL A 77 -12.72 17.62 -6.76
C VAL A 77 -12.09 18.55 -5.73
N ASN A 78 -12.44 19.83 -5.76
CA ASN A 78 -11.93 20.85 -4.84
C ASN A 78 -13.02 21.35 -3.89
N GLY A 79 -12.60 22.06 -2.85
CA GLY A 79 -13.49 22.80 -1.96
C GLY A 79 -14.58 21.94 -1.30
N ALA A 80 -15.77 22.52 -1.14
CA ALA A 80 -16.91 21.93 -0.44
C ALA A 80 -17.28 20.51 -0.91
N MET A 81 -17.14 20.23 -2.21
CA MET A 81 -17.48 18.92 -2.77
C MET A 81 -16.56 17.80 -2.26
N SER A 82 -15.29 18.09 -1.94
CA SER A 82 -14.39 17.07 -1.37
C SER A 82 -14.90 16.54 -0.02
N ILE A 83 -15.48 17.44 0.79
CA ILE A 83 -16.09 17.10 2.07
C ILE A 83 -17.43 16.37 1.87
N GLU A 84 -18.23 16.76 0.89
CA GLU A 84 -19.49 16.06 0.57
C GLU A 84 -19.25 14.62 0.14
N ILE A 85 -18.21 14.41 -0.66
CA ILE A 85 -17.78 13.09 -1.09
C ILE A 85 -17.27 12.28 0.12
N LEU A 86 -16.39 12.86 0.95
CA LEU A 86 -15.90 12.21 2.16
C LEU A 86 -17.03 11.78 3.11
N SER A 87 -18.04 12.64 3.28
CA SER A 87 -19.19 12.41 4.16
C SER A 87 -20.30 11.55 3.57
N GLY A 88 -20.15 11.10 2.31
CA GLY A 88 -21.15 10.29 1.61
C GLY A 88 -22.43 11.04 1.27
N ILE A 89 -22.39 12.38 1.21
CA ILE A 89 -23.50 13.21 0.72
C ILE A 89 -23.55 13.19 -0.81
N LEU A 90 -22.39 13.14 -1.46
CA LEU A 90 -22.25 13.05 -2.91
C LEU A 90 -21.56 11.73 -3.28
N HIS A 91 -22.20 10.95 -4.16
CA HIS A 91 -21.64 9.70 -4.69
C HIS A 91 -21.06 9.92 -6.09
N VAL A 92 -19.86 9.43 -6.36
CA VAL A 92 -19.17 9.59 -7.64
C VAL A 92 -18.84 8.22 -8.24
N GLU A 93 -18.89 8.13 -9.56
CA GLU A 93 -18.66 6.88 -10.30
C GLU A 93 -17.17 6.51 -10.44
N GLY A 94 -16.91 5.23 -10.71
CA GLY A 94 -15.59 4.72 -11.12
C GLY A 94 -14.62 4.48 -9.96
N SER A 95 -13.32 4.72 -10.19
CA SER A 95 -12.27 4.57 -9.17
C SER A 95 -12.39 5.53 -7.98
N GLY A 96 -13.27 6.53 -8.10
CA GLY A 96 -13.67 7.42 -7.03
C GLY A 96 -14.84 6.92 -6.21
N HIS A 97 -15.46 5.78 -6.55
CA HIS A 97 -16.43 5.15 -5.68
C HIS A 97 -15.70 4.87 -4.36
N TYR A 98 -16.07 5.62 -3.33
CA TYR A 98 -15.61 5.41 -1.98
C TYR A 98 -16.28 4.16 -1.48
N ASP A 99 -15.80 3.00 -1.95
CA ASP A 99 -16.02 1.76 -1.23
C ASP A 99 -15.45 1.97 0.16
N THR A 100 -16.36 2.34 1.06
CA THR A 100 -16.20 2.18 2.49
C THR A 100 -15.76 0.75 2.67
N MET A 101 -14.50 0.53 3.03
CA MET A 101 -13.90 -0.80 3.22
C MET A 101 -13.39 -1.50 1.94
N SER A 102 -12.62 -0.84 1.06
CA SER A 102 -11.55 -1.61 0.41
C SER A 102 -10.59 -2.03 1.53
N SER A 103 -10.73 -3.26 2.03
CA SER A 103 -9.86 -3.87 3.02
C SER A 103 -8.44 -3.82 2.49
N LYS A 104 -7.69 -2.78 2.86
CA LYS A 104 -6.25 -2.72 2.61
C LYS A 104 -5.64 -3.77 3.52
N ASN A 105 -5.67 -5.02 3.07
CA ASN A 105 -4.85 -6.05 3.69
C ASN A 105 -3.41 -5.55 3.60
N SER A 106 -2.66 -5.78 4.65
CA SER A 106 -1.29 -5.30 4.86
C SER A 106 -0.28 -5.88 3.90
N ASN A 107 -0.71 -6.90 3.16
CA ASN A 107 0.03 -7.50 2.07
C ASN A 107 -0.44 -6.99 0.69
N GLU A 108 -1.35 -6.00 0.64
CA GLU A 108 -1.89 -5.42 -0.60
C GLU A 108 -1.51 -3.94 -0.74
N GLU A 109 -0.96 -3.61 -1.90
CA GLU A 109 -0.62 -2.25 -2.30
C GLU A 109 -1.46 -1.84 -3.49
N GLN A 110 -1.88 -0.57 -3.52
CA GLN A 110 -2.79 -0.03 -4.53
C GLN A 110 -2.13 1.15 -5.26
N LEU A 111 -2.05 1.04 -6.58
CA LEU A 111 -1.61 2.11 -7.47
C LEU A 111 -2.78 2.52 -8.37
N ILE A 112 -2.89 3.82 -8.68
CA ILE A 112 -3.87 4.33 -9.63
C ILE A 112 -3.15 5.04 -10.76
N CYS A 113 -3.31 4.53 -11.98
CA CYS A 113 -2.83 5.16 -13.20
C CYS A 113 -3.99 5.90 -13.87
N GLN A 114 -3.90 7.23 -13.98
CA GLN A 114 -4.95 8.08 -14.53
C GLN A 114 -4.54 8.71 -15.84
N TYR A 115 -5.39 8.60 -16.86
CA TYR A 115 -5.25 9.27 -18.15
C TYR A 115 -6.53 10.04 -18.44
N ASN A 116 -6.45 11.37 -18.32
CA ASN A 116 -7.57 12.27 -18.53
C ASN A 116 -7.27 13.16 -19.74
N LEU A 117 -8.08 13.02 -20.78
CA LEU A 117 -7.98 13.77 -22.02
C LEU A 117 -9.15 14.75 -22.13
N ASP A 118 -8.84 16.04 -22.18
CA ASP A 118 -9.82 17.11 -22.40
C ASP A 118 -9.69 17.62 -23.85
N ASN A 119 -10.70 17.34 -24.67
CA ASN A 119 -10.68 17.72 -26.08
C ASN A 119 -11.37 19.04 -26.34
N TYR A 120 -12.58 19.21 -25.81
CA TYR A 120 -13.43 20.37 -26.10
C TYR A 120 -14.17 20.86 -24.86
N LEU A 121 -14.31 22.17 -24.75
CA LEU A 121 -15.26 22.83 -23.87
C LEU A 121 -16.46 23.27 -24.71
N VAL A 122 -17.67 22.82 -24.38
CA VAL A 122 -18.92 23.23 -25.02
C VAL A 122 -19.71 24.08 -24.03
N GLU A 123 -20.09 25.30 -24.43
CA GLU A 123 -20.73 26.27 -23.54
C GLU A 123 -22.03 26.82 -24.13
N LEU A 124 -23.03 27.05 -23.26
CA LEU A 124 -24.25 27.77 -23.61
C LEU A 124 -23.97 29.25 -23.89
N LEU A 125 -24.44 29.72 -25.03
CA LEU A 125 -24.50 31.13 -25.38
C LEU A 125 -25.80 31.78 -24.84
N PRO A 126 -25.83 33.12 -24.65
CA PRO A 126 -27.04 33.82 -24.20
C PRO A 126 -28.29 33.56 -25.06
N GLN A 127 -28.12 33.30 -26.36
CA GLN A 127 -29.18 32.98 -27.31
C GLN A 127 -29.97 31.72 -26.92
N ALA A 128 -29.36 30.77 -26.18
CA ALA A 128 -30.05 29.57 -25.72
C ALA A 128 -31.31 29.87 -24.89
N LYS A 129 -31.42 31.10 -24.34
CA LYS A 129 -32.62 31.57 -23.63
C LYS A 129 -33.89 31.55 -24.52
N GLU A 130 -33.76 31.65 -25.84
CA GLU A 130 -34.89 31.67 -26.77
C GLU A 130 -35.60 30.32 -26.92
N VAL A 131 -34.90 29.24 -26.62
CA VAL A 131 -35.39 27.85 -26.76
C VAL A 131 -35.67 27.16 -25.43
N MET A 132 -35.72 27.94 -24.34
CA MET A 132 -36.09 27.42 -23.02
C MET A 132 -37.50 26.85 -23.00
N ASP A 133 -37.69 25.82 -22.20
CA ASP A 133 -39.00 25.27 -21.91
C ASP A 133 -39.77 26.21 -20.98
N ASN A 134 -40.87 26.79 -21.49
CA ASN A 134 -41.71 27.71 -20.72
C ASN A 134 -42.39 27.04 -19.50
N ILE A 135 -42.69 25.74 -19.56
CA ILE A 135 -43.27 24.99 -18.44
C ILE A 135 -42.23 24.84 -17.33
N VAL A 136 -41.01 24.41 -17.67
CA VAL A 136 -39.91 24.27 -16.71
C VAL A 136 -39.56 25.63 -16.10
N LYS A 137 -39.44 26.66 -16.94
CA LYS A 137 -39.21 28.04 -16.51
C LYS A 137 -40.31 28.52 -15.54
N ASN A 138 -41.59 28.33 -15.88
CA ASN A 138 -42.70 28.72 -15.00
C ASN A 138 -42.70 27.94 -13.68
N HIS A 139 -42.36 26.64 -13.70
CA HIS A 139 -42.23 25.84 -12.50
C HIS A 139 -41.08 26.28 -11.60
N LEU A 140 -39.96 26.75 -12.17
CA LEU A 140 -38.88 27.38 -11.40
C LEU A 140 -39.35 28.67 -10.71
N PHE A 141 -40.01 29.57 -11.43
CA PHE A 141 -40.57 30.81 -10.85
C PHE A 141 -41.61 30.54 -9.77
N GLN A 142 -42.41 29.50 -9.93
CA GLN A 142 -43.41 29.07 -8.96
C GLN A 142 -42.83 28.22 -7.81
N LYS A 143 -41.50 28.05 -7.76
CA LYS A 143 -40.79 27.21 -6.77
C LYS A 143 -41.32 25.77 -6.69
N LYS A 144 -41.84 25.24 -7.81
CA LYS A 144 -42.26 23.83 -7.96
C LYS A 144 -41.10 22.90 -8.33
N ILE A 145 -40.04 23.45 -8.93
CA ILE A 145 -38.77 22.77 -9.18
C ILE A 145 -37.74 23.40 -8.25
N GLU A 146 -37.17 22.58 -7.37
CA GLU A 146 -36.09 23.00 -6.47
C GLU A 146 -34.75 22.85 -7.19
N ALA A 147 -34.30 23.92 -7.84
CA ALA A 147 -32.99 23.98 -8.48
C ALA A 147 -32.27 25.27 -8.13
N THR A 148 -30.95 25.17 -7.99
CA THR A 148 -30.05 26.26 -7.60
C THR A 148 -29.06 26.59 -8.71
N HIS A 149 -28.69 25.59 -9.51
CA HIS A 149 -27.67 25.69 -10.54
C HIS A 149 -28.17 25.09 -11.85
N ILE A 150 -27.49 25.47 -12.93
CA ILE A 150 -27.65 24.92 -14.26
C ILE A 150 -26.28 24.52 -14.83
N VAL A 151 -26.23 23.38 -15.52
CA VAL A 151 -25.06 22.99 -16.30
C VAL A 151 -24.92 23.93 -17.50
N ARG A 152 -23.99 24.89 -17.39
CA ARG A 152 -23.74 25.89 -18.42
C ARG A 152 -22.75 25.41 -19.47
N SER A 153 -21.76 24.66 -19.02
CA SER A 153 -20.68 24.20 -19.88
C SER A 153 -20.31 22.76 -19.54
N ILE A 154 -19.82 22.03 -20.54
CA ILE A 154 -19.34 20.66 -20.37
C ILE A 154 -17.98 20.50 -21.04
N ILE A 155 -17.15 19.64 -20.46
CA ILE A 155 -15.89 19.25 -21.08
C ILE A 155 -16.08 17.86 -21.69
N LEU A 156 -15.85 17.77 -22.99
CA LEU A 156 -15.85 16.54 -23.77
C LEU A 156 -14.43 15.99 -23.88
N GLY A 157 -14.30 14.67 -23.78
CA GLY A 157 -13.03 13.99 -23.94
C GLY A 157 -13.09 12.53 -23.49
N ALA A 158 -12.06 12.08 -22.78
CA ALA A 158 -12.00 10.75 -22.20
C ALA A 158 -11.38 10.78 -20.81
N ARG A 159 -11.83 9.86 -19.96
CA ARG A 159 -11.25 9.63 -18.63
C ARG A 159 -11.01 8.14 -18.48
N VAL A 160 -9.79 7.76 -18.13
CA VAL A 160 -9.41 6.38 -17.86
C VAL A 160 -8.66 6.33 -16.53
N SER A 161 -9.05 5.40 -15.67
CA SER A 161 -8.39 5.14 -14.41
C SER A 161 -8.18 3.64 -14.26
N ALA A 162 -6.92 3.21 -14.24
CA ALA A 162 -6.56 1.84 -13.92
C ALA A 162 -6.20 1.71 -12.44
N ASP A 163 -6.97 0.89 -11.72
CA ASP A 163 -6.70 0.45 -10.36
C ASP A 163 -5.83 -0.81 -10.42
N ILE A 164 -4.59 -0.71 -9.94
CA ILE A 164 -3.62 -1.80 -9.91
C ILE A 164 -3.47 -2.21 -8.44
N ARG A 165 -3.95 -3.41 -8.11
CA ARG A 165 -3.78 -4.02 -6.79
C ARG A 165 -2.74 -5.10 -6.86
N ILE A 166 -1.75 -5.00 -5.98
CA ILE A 166 -0.63 -5.94 -5.91
C ILE A 166 -0.70 -6.56 -4.53
N ARG A 167 -1.06 -7.84 -4.46
CA ARG A 167 -1.13 -8.59 -3.21
C ARG A 167 0.00 -9.59 -3.16
N GLN A 168 0.78 -9.58 -2.10
CA GLN A 168 1.81 -10.59 -1.90
C GLN A 168 1.16 -11.96 -1.63
N ASN A 169 1.63 -13.00 -2.32
CA ASN A 169 1.10 -14.34 -2.15
C ASN A 169 1.61 -14.94 -0.82
N ASP A 170 0.71 -15.32 0.07
CA ASP A 170 1.05 -16.02 1.34
C ASP A 170 1.47 -17.48 1.10
N ILE A 171 1.28 -18.00 -0.12
CA ILE A 171 1.49 -19.40 -0.49
C ILE A 171 2.96 -19.62 -0.87
N GLY A 172 3.80 -19.72 0.15
CA GLY A 172 5.17 -20.17 0.01
C GLY A 172 6.17 -19.15 0.51
N LYS A 173 6.99 -19.58 1.47
CA LYS A 173 8.09 -18.85 2.12
C LYS A 173 9.26 -18.56 1.14
N ASN A 174 8.96 -18.02 -0.04
CA ASN A 174 9.85 -17.70 -1.17
C ASN A 174 9.59 -16.27 -1.67
N LYS A 175 9.61 -15.30 -0.77
CA LYS A 175 10.68 -14.31 -0.78
C LYS A 175 11.47 -14.13 -2.12
N ASP A 176 11.07 -13.12 -2.90
CA ASP A 176 11.94 -12.07 -3.46
C ASP A 176 11.17 -10.79 -3.76
N ILE A 177 10.64 -10.14 -2.72
CA ILE A 177 10.20 -8.75 -2.84
C ILE A 177 10.66 -8.04 -1.59
N ASN A 178 11.82 -7.42 -1.69
CA ASN A 178 12.12 -6.25 -0.88
C ASN A 178 10.85 -5.38 -0.80
N GLY A 179 10.69 -4.62 0.29
CA GLY A 179 9.94 -3.36 0.28
C GLY A 179 10.45 -2.33 -0.74
N SER A 180 11.22 -2.76 -1.75
CA SER A 180 11.74 -2.02 -2.89
C SER A 180 10.95 -2.21 -4.18
N LEU A 181 10.05 -3.19 -4.38
CA LEU A 181 9.42 -3.30 -5.72
C LEU A 181 8.57 -2.07 -6.03
N ILE A 182 7.69 -1.68 -5.11
CA ILE A 182 6.97 -0.40 -5.18
C ILE A 182 7.86 0.76 -4.74
N GLY A 183 8.77 0.55 -3.77
CA GLY A 183 9.71 1.59 -3.32
C GLY A 183 10.66 2.08 -4.43
N SER A 184 10.91 1.30 -5.47
CA SER A 184 11.72 1.67 -6.64
C SER A 184 10.91 2.25 -7.79
N ILE A 185 9.57 2.16 -7.74
CA ILE A 185 8.71 2.72 -8.78
C ILE A 185 8.54 4.23 -8.52
N PRO A 186 8.89 5.10 -9.47
CA PRO A 186 8.61 6.51 -9.34
C PRO A 186 7.10 6.78 -9.48
N PHE A 187 6.60 7.80 -8.79
CA PHE A 187 5.20 8.26 -8.88
C PHE A 187 5.13 9.68 -9.45
N GLY A 188 3.97 10.06 -9.99
CA GLY A 188 3.75 11.35 -10.65
C GLY A 188 3.51 11.19 -12.15
N LYS A 189 3.97 12.16 -12.95
CA LYS A 189 3.73 12.18 -14.41
C LYS A 189 4.27 10.92 -15.07
N VAL A 190 3.42 10.23 -15.84
CA VAL A 190 3.84 9.03 -16.55
C VAL A 190 4.75 9.40 -17.73
N ASN A 191 5.94 8.80 -17.75
CA ASN A 191 6.92 8.90 -18.81
C ASN A 191 7.51 7.52 -19.11
N ALA A 192 8.35 7.40 -20.14
CA ALA A 192 8.93 6.11 -20.54
C ALA A 192 9.66 5.39 -19.39
N ALA A 193 10.42 6.11 -18.57
CA ALA A 193 11.15 5.51 -17.45
C ALA A 193 10.21 4.94 -16.35
N LEU A 194 9.11 5.64 -16.07
CA LEU A 194 8.09 5.16 -15.13
C LEU A 194 7.39 3.91 -15.68
N LYS A 195 7.02 3.90 -16.98
CA LYS A 195 6.42 2.72 -17.61
C LYS A 195 7.33 1.50 -17.50
N THR A 196 8.60 1.63 -17.87
CA THR A 196 9.59 0.54 -17.73
C THR A 196 9.75 0.08 -16.27
N SER A 197 9.65 1.00 -15.30
CA SER A 197 9.71 0.64 -13.88
C SER A 197 8.49 -0.18 -13.44
N LEU A 198 7.31 0.14 -13.99
CA LEU A 198 6.05 -0.56 -13.69
C LEU A 198 5.95 -1.90 -14.42
N GLU A 199 6.50 -2.02 -15.63
CA GLU A 199 6.59 -3.28 -16.42
C GLU A 199 7.39 -4.37 -15.73
N ILE A 200 8.23 -4.04 -14.74
CA ILE A 200 8.88 -5.03 -13.88
C ILE A 200 7.83 -5.92 -13.21
N LEU A 201 6.63 -5.39 -12.93
CA LEU A 201 5.50 -6.14 -12.38
C LEU A 201 4.93 -7.21 -13.32
N ASP A 202 5.24 -7.17 -14.61
CA ASP A 202 4.83 -8.22 -15.56
C ASP A 202 5.87 -9.33 -15.71
N THR A 203 7.12 -9.08 -15.30
CA THR A 203 8.27 -9.90 -15.74
C THR A 203 9.05 -10.54 -14.59
N LYS A 204 9.43 -9.77 -13.57
CA LYS A 204 10.20 -10.28 -12.44
C LYS A 204 9.25 -10.64 -11.30
N ASN A 205 9.36 -11.87 -10.80
CA ASN A 205 8.66 -12.30 -9.59
C ASN A 205 7.12 -12.27 -9.70
N ALA A 206 6.55 -12.36 -10.92
CA ALA A 206 5.11 -12.42 -11.14
C ALA A 206 4.40 -13.61 -10.45
N ASN A 207 5.16 -14.60 -9.95
CA ASN A 207 4.63 -15.69 -9.12
C ASN A 207 4.55 -15.32 -7.63
N ASP A 208 5.25 -14.27 -7.18
CA ASP A 208 5.42 -13.90 -5.78
C ASP A 208 4.29 -12.96 -5.29
N TYR A 209 3.55 -12.37 -6.23
CA TYR A 209 2.40 -11.54 -5.97
C TYR A 209 1.27 -11.86 -6.94
N ASP A 210 0.04 -11.74 -6.46
CA ASP A 210 -1.15 -11.64 -7.28
C ASP A 210 -1.33 -10.17 -7.70
N MET A 211 -1.47 -9.93 -9.00
CA MET A 211 -1.71 -8.60 -9.54
C MET A 211 -3.08 -8.57 -10.22
N GLN A 212 -3.93 -7.66 -9.76
CA GLN A 212 -5.20 -7.38 -10.38
C GLN A 212 -5.20 -5.97 -10.95
N ILE A 213 -5.55 -5.83 -12.22
CA ILE A 213 -5.72 -4.54 -12.87
C ILE A 213 -7.19 -4.40 -13.26
N THR A 214 -7.81 -3.28 -12.88
CA THR A 214 -9.18 -2.94 -13.26
C THR A 214 -9.23 -1.54 -13.85
N ILE A 215 -9.64 -1.44 -15.11
CA ILE A 215 -9.86 -0.17 -15.80
C ILE A 215 -11.30 0.28 -15.62
N ASN A 216 -11.46 1.48 -15.08
CA ASN A 216 -12.69 2.25 -15.09
C ASN A 216 -12.52 3.42 -16.05
N SER A 217 -13.36 3.48 -17.10
CA SER A 217 -13.22 4.49 -18.15
C SER A 217 -14.54 5.10 -18.61
N LYS A 218 -14.45 6.31 -19.15
CA LYS A 218 -15.48 7.02 -19.89
C LYS A 218 -14.85 7.50 -21.21
N PRO A 219 -15.32 7.03 -22.39
CA PRO A 219 -16.35 5.99 -22.57
C PRO A 219 -15.92 4.63 -21.99
N PRO A 220 -16.86 3.72 -21.70
CA PRO A 220 -16.54 2.39 -21.18
C PRO A 220 -15.68 1.58 -22.14
N MET A 221 -14.52 1.11 -21.68
CA MET A 221 -13.65 0.21 -22.41
C MET A 221 -14.19 -1.23 -22.28
N LYS A 222 -14.22 -1.95 -23.41
CA LYS A 222 -14.76 -3.33 -23.46
C LYS A 222 -13.79 -4.37 -22.91
N GLN A 223 -12.50 -4.07 -22.89
CA GLN A 223 -11.44 -4.99 -22.50
C GLN A 223 -10.87 -4.56 -21.14
N GLN A 224 -10.55 -5.54 -20.32
CA GLN A 224 -9.81 -5.36 -19.07
C GLN A 224 -8.42 -5.97 -19.25
N PRO A 225 -7.34 -5.26 -18.90
CA PRO A 225 -5.99 -5.78 -19.03
C PRO A 225 -5.69 -6.82 -17.94
N THR A 226 -4.85 -7.80 -18.27
CA THR A 226 -4.28 -8.70 -17.25
C THR A 226 -2.82 -8.40 -16.94
N THR A 227 -2.18 -7.52 -17.72
CA THR A 227 -0.78 -7.11 -17.55
C THR A 227 -0.60 -5.59 -17.62
N ILE A 228 0.48 -5.06 -17.06
CA ILE A 228 0.83 -3.63 -17.11
C ILE A 228 1.01 -3.15 -18.55
N ASN A 229 1.64 -3.96 -19.40
CA ASN A 229 1.79 -3.63 -20.82
C ASN A 229 0.44 -3.48 -21.53
N GLN A 230 -0.47 -4.45 -21.35
CA GLN A 230 -1.83 -4.36 -21.90
C GLN A 230 -2.60 -3.16 -21.34
N MET A 231 -2.38 -2.83 -20.06
CA MET A 231 -2.98 -1.66 -19.44
C MET A 231 -2.51 -0.37 -20.14
N PHE A 232 -1.21 -0.18 -20.36
CA PHE A 232 -0.70 0.99 -21.08
C PHE A 232 -1.20 1.05 -22.52
N ASP A 233 -1.20 -0.08 -23.23
CA ASP A 233 -1.75 -0.16 -24.59
C ASP A 233 -3.22 0.27 -24.64
N LEU A 234 -4.05 -0.18 -23.70
CA LEU A 234 -5.47 0.20 -23.65
C LEU A 234 -5.67 1.67 -23.31
N ILE A 235 -4.95 2.16 -22.30
CA ILE A 235 -5.08 3.54 -21.82
C ILE A 235 -4.64 4.55 -22.90
N GLU A 236 -3.52 4.29 -23.57
CA GLU A 236 -2.93 5.22 -24.55
C GLU A 236 -3.65 5.18 -25.90
N ASN A 237 -4.39 4.12 -26.19
CA ASN A 237 -5.25 4.04 -27.37
C ASN A 237 -6.67 4.59 -27.14
N VAL A 238 -6.91 5.33 -26.06
CA VAL A 238 -8.24 5.90 -25.76
C VAL A 238 -8.77 6.83 -26.85
N ASP A 239 -7.88 7.49 -27.61
CA ASP A 239 -8.25 8.33 -28.75
C ASP A 239 -9.06 7.54 -29.79
N ALA A 240 -8.71 6.28 -30.04
CA ALA A 240 -9.46 5.41 -30.93
C ALA A 240 -10.86 5.07 -30.37
N CYS A 241 -10.99 4.96 -29.05
CA CYS A 241 -12.29 4.71 -28.40
C CYS A 241 -13.24 5.90 -28.53
N ILE A 242 -12.74 7.14 -28.49
CA ILE A 242 -13.59 8.34 -28.58
C ILE A 242 -13.86 8.84 -29.99
N GLN A 243 -13.14 8.38 -31.01
CA GLN A 243 -13.41 8.75 -32.40
C GLN A 243 -14.85 8.43 -32.84
N GLY A 244 -15.45 7.37 -32.29
CA GLY A 244 -16.84 7.00 -32.55
C GLY A 244 -17.88 7.75 -31.69
N GLU A 245 -17.45 8.48 -30.65
CA GLU A 245 -18.32 9.16 -29.69
C GLU A 245 -18.57 10.60 -30.14
N GLN A 246 -19.40 10.77 -31.18
CA GLN A 246 -19.77 12.08 -31.70
C GLN A 246 -20.87 12.73 -30.86
N HIS A 247 -20.53 13.78 -30.13
CA HIS A 247 -21.48 14.62 -29.41
C HIS A 247 -21.62 15.97 -30.11
N TYR A 248 -22.83 16.54 -30.12
CA TYR A 248 -23.12 17.84 -30.75
C TYR A 248 -22.74 17.91 -32.24
N SER A 249 -22.90 16.80 -32.97
CA SER A 249 -22.55 16.66 -34.39
C SER A 249 -23.22 17.67 -35.32
N PHE A 250 -24.35 18.26 -34.91
CA PHE A 250 -25.02 19.35 -35.64
C PHE A 250 -24.21 20.66 -35.67
N ILE A 251 -23.19 20.81 -34.83
CA ILE A 251 -22.28 21.98 -34.82
C ILE A 251 -21.04 21.69 -35.67
N GLY A 252 -20.59 20.44 -35.70
CA GLY A 252 -19.45 20.00 -36.49
C GLY A 252 -19.26 18.48 -36.40
N SER A 253 -18.85 17.86 -37.51
CA SER A 253 -18.62 16.41 -37.59
C SER A 253 -17.42 15.91 -36.78
N ASP A 254 -16.55 16.84 -36.36
CA ASP A 254 -15.24 16.52 -35.80
C ASP A 254 -15.21 16.65 -34.27
N ILE A 255 -16.36 16.88 -33.64
CA ILE A 255 -16.50 16.99 -32.18
C ILE A 255 -16.72 15.58 -31.62
N ASN A 256 -15.66 15.07 -31.01
CA ASN A 256 -15.58 13.71 -30.50
C ASN A 256 -15.14 13.66 -29.03
N GLY A 257 -15.63 12.65 -28.32
CA GLY A 257 -15.43 12.45 -26.88
C GLY A 257 -16.72 12.59 -26.08
N VAL A 258 -16.75 11.94 -24.92
CA VAL A 258 -17.92 11.91 -24.03
C VAL A 258 -17.84 13.03 -22.99
N PRO A 259 -18.97 13.48 -22.41
CA PRO A 259 -18.96 14.39 -21.28
C PRO A 259 -18.24 13.78 -20.07
N ILE A 260 -17.17 14.41 -19.62
CA ILE A 260 -16.36 13.95 -18.47
C ILE A 260 -16.38 14.91 -17.29
N ARG A 261 -16.72 16.19 -17.51
CA ARG A 261 -16.91 17.21 -16.46
C ARG A 261 -18.00 18.21 -16.82
N PHE A 262 -18.67 18.73 -15.81
CA PHE A 262 -19.81 19.63 -15.92
C PHE A 262 -19.54 20.89 -15.12
N ILE A 263 -19.67 22.06 -15.73
CA ILE A 263 -19.49 23.36 -15.07
C ILE A 263 -20.88 23.93 -14.79
N LEU A 264 -21.17 24.10 -13.52
CA LEU A 264 -22.46 24.53 -13.00
C LEU A 264 -22.36 25.97 -12.54
N VAL A 265 -23.30 26.78 -12.99
CA VAL A 265 -23.43 28.18 -12.58
C VAL A 265 -24.74 28.39 -11.84
N PRO A 266 -24.82 29.38 -10.93
CA PRO A 266 -26.07 29.79 -10.30
C PRO A 266 -27.15 30.03 -11.36
N ILE A 267 -28.34 29.47 -11.15
CA ILE A 267 -29.45 29.63 -12.10
C ILE A 267 -29.88 31.10 -12.20
N SER A 268 -29.66 31.89 -11.15
CA SER A 268 -29.86 33.34 -11.10
C SER A 268 -29.01 34.12 -12.13
N GLN A 269 -27.88 33.57 -12.57
CA GLN A 269 -27.09 34.16 -13.66
C GLN A 269 -27.75 33.96 -15.04
N PHE A 270 -28.64 32.96 -15.16
CA PHE A 270 -29.30 32.62 -16.42
C PHE A 270 -30.75 33.12 -16.48
N LEU A 271 -31.45 33.13 -15.34
CA LEU A 271 -32.84 33.51 -15.17
C LEU A 271 -32.99 34.45 -13.96
N GLU A 272 -33.93 35.39 -13.99
CA GLU A 272 -34.27 36.25 -12.85
C GLU A 272 -35.10 35.50 -11.79
N VAL A 273 -34.68 34.29 -11.42
CA VAL A 273 -35.32 33.47 -10.39
C VAL A 273 -34.66 33.78 -9.05
N GLU A 274 -35.48 34.10 -8.05
CA GLU A 274 -35.03 34.18 -6.66
C GLU A 274 -34.74 32.78 -6.13
N VAL A 275 -33.46 32.51 -5.87
CA VAL A 275 -33.00 31.30 -5.19
C VAL A 275 -32.79 31.64 -3.72
N GLU A 276 -33.33 30.80 -2.84
CA GLU A 276 -33.08 30.96 -1.40
C GLU A 276 -31.65 30.51 -1.08
N SER A 277 -30.86 31.42 -0.51
CA SER A 277 -29.49 31.14 -0.08
C SER A 277 -29.49 30.39 1.25
N LEU A 278 -29.51 29.06 1.18
CA LEU A 278 -29.53 28.14 2.32
C LEU A 278 -28.18 27.48 2.53
N TYR A 279 -27.45 27.20 1.45
CA TYR A 279 -26.27 26.37 1.48
C TYR A 279 -25.01 27.19 1.72
N LYS A 280 -24.71 27.38 3.01
CA LYS A 280 -23.50 28.07 3.43
C LYS A 280 -22.25 27.35 2.96
N GLN A 281 -21.36 28.07 2.29
CA GLN A 281 -19.99 27.59 2.12
C GLN A 281 -19.31 27.55 3.49
N LEU A 282 -18.43 26.56 3.66
CA LEU A 282 -17.51 26.58 4.78
C LEU A 282 -16.48 27.67 4.49
N HIS A 283 -16.37 28.63 5.39
CA HIS A 283 -15.31 29.64 5.32
C HIS A 283 -13.94 28.94 5.39
N ASP A 284 -12.95 29.40 4.62
CA ASP A 284 -11.63 28.78 4.47
C ASP A 284 -10.96 28.43 5.81
N SER A 285 -11.15 29.29 6.84
CA SER A 285 -10.62 29.07 8.19
C SER A 285 -11.17 27.84 8.92
N ILE A 286 -12.35 27.36 8.54
CA ILE A 286 -12.96 26.13 9.08
C ILE A 286 -12.73 24.98 8.11
N PHE A 287 -12.88 25.26 6.80
CA PHE A 287 -12.86 24.25 5.74
C PHE A 287 -11.65 23.32 5.82
N GLU A 288 -10.43 23.84 5.80
CA GLU A 288 -9.22 22.99 5.73
C GLU A 288 -9.03 22.15 7.00
N ASN A 289 -9.30 22.73 8.17
CA ASN A 289 -9.17 22.01 9.44
C ASN A 289 -10.23 20.90 9.56
N PHE A 290 -11.48 21.20 9.18
CA PHE A 290 -12.57 20.22 9.19
C PHE A 290 -12.34 19.10 8.16
N ARG A 291 -11.87 19.45 6.96
CA ARG A 291 -11.48 18.49 5.92
C ARG A 291 -10.36 17.57 6.39
N THR A 292 -9.30 18.14 6.96
CA THR A 292 -8.16 17.39 7.50
C THR A 292 -8.60 16.44 8.61
N MET A 293 -9.49 16.89 9.50
CA MET A 293 -10.10 16.05 10.53
C MET A 293 -10.87 14.87 9.93
N LEU A 294 -11.76 15.10 8.95
CA LEU A 294 -12.51 14.03 8.30
C LEU A 294 -11.62 13.03 7.57
N ILE A 295 -10.57 13.49 6.89
CA ILE A 295 -9.57 12.65 6.24
C ILE A 295 -8.91 11.73 7.27
N ALA A 296 -8.41 12.30 8.37
CA ALA A 296 -7.78 11.53 9.44
C ALA A 296 -8.76 10.50 10.03
N LEU A 297 -9.98 10.92 10.38
CA LEU A 297 -11.00 10.00 10.87
C LEU A 297 -11.24 8.84 9.90
N LYS A 298 -11.38 9.13 8.60
CA LYS A 298 -11.65 8.10 7.58
C LYS A 298 -10.48 7.14 7.35
N ASP A 299 -9.26 7.66 7.39
CA ASP A 299 -8.05 6.87 7.28
C ASP A 299 -7.95 5.83 8.42
N TYR A 300 -8.16 6.27 9.66
CA TYR A 300 -8.08 5.37 10.83
C TYR A 300 -9.32 4.48 11.05
N GLN A 301 -10.42 4.72 10.33
CA GLN A 301 -11.52 3.75 10.20
C GLN A 301 -11.15 2.57 9.29
N SER A 302 -10.18 2.76 8.38
CA SER A 302 -9.82 1.77 7.39
C SER A 302 -9.16 0.55 8.04
N PRO A 303 -9.50 -0.69 7.62
CA PRO A 303 -8.84 -1.89 8.11
C PRO A 303 -7.33 -1.83 7.89
N GLU A 304 -6.58 -2.31 8.88
CA GLU A 304 -5.12 -2.43 8.89
C GLU A 304 -4.35 -1.12 8.63
N TYR A 305 -4.99 0.06 8.71
CA TYR A 305 -4.31 1.34 8.49
C TYR A 305 -3.10 1.55 9.42
N VAL A 306 -3.24 1.22 10.71
CA VAL A 306 -2.15 1.34 11.69
C VAL A 306 -1.03 0.36 11.35
N LYS A 307 -1.38 -0.90 11.07
CA LYS A 307 -0.45 -1.95 10.66
C LYS A 307 0.34 -1.55 9.42
N ASN A 308 -0.34 -0.99 8.42
CA ASN A 308 0.26 -0.49 7.18
C ASN A 308 1.19 0.69 7.42
N HIS A 309 0.85 1.58 8.34
CA HIS A 309 1.73 2.68 8.74
C HIS A 309 3.02 2.15 9.39
N VAL A 310 2.92 1.17 10.28
CA VAL A 310 4.08 0.51 10.91
C VAL A 310 4.97 -0.13 9.84
N ILE A 311 4.40 -0.90 8.91
CA ILE A 311 5.14 -1.56 7.82
C ILE A 311 5.83 -0.54 6.90
N ARG A 312 5.16 0.56 6.55
CA ARG A 312 5.77 1.63 5.73
C ARG A 312 6.92 2.33 6.41
N THR A 313 6.89 2.41 7.74
CA THR A 313 7.94 3.04 8.54
C THR A 313 9.15 2.11 8.69
N GLU A 314 8.91 0.81 8.85
CA GLU A 314 9.95 -0.22 8.90
C GLU A 314 9.44 -1.52 8.23
N TYR A 315 9.79 -1.68 6.95
CA TYR A 315 9.30 -2.80 6.13
C TYR A 315 9.66 -4.17 6.70
N ARG A 316 10.80 -4.30 7.39
CA ARG A 316 11.22 -5.57 8.01
C ARG A 316 10.20 -6.09 9.01
N LEU A 317 9.36 -5.23 9.58
CA LEU A 317 8.30 -5.64 10.50
C LEU A 317 7.19 -6.43 9.82
N GLN A 318 7.05 -6.39 8.49
CA GLN A 318 6.06 -7.19 7.78
C GLN A 318 6.15 -8.67 8.19
N MET A 319 7.37 -9.20 8.37
CA MET A 319 7.54 -10.62 8.75
C MET A 319 6.94 -10.98 10.11
N ILE A 320 6.96 -10.05 11.08
CA ILE A 320 6.37 -10.22 12.41
C ILE A 320 4.85 -10.01 12.32
N LEU A 321 4.44 -9.05 11.49
CA LEU A 321 3.07 -8.62 11.33
C LEU A 321 2.22 -9.54 10.42
N SER A 322 2.87 -10.39 9.62
CA SER A 322 2.20 -11.49 8.90
C SER A 322 1.67 -12.55 9.86
N ASP A 323 2.33 -12.76 11.02
CA ASP A 323 1.78 -13.61 12.08
C ASP A 323 0.77 -12.80 12.92
N SER A 324 -0.52 -13.10 12.71
CA SER A 324 -1.62 -12.51 13.51
C SER A 324 -1.54 -12.82 15.01
N GLN A 325 -0.80 -13.86 15.41
CA GLN A 325 -0.66 -14.29 16.78
C GLN A 325 0.55 -13.70 17.50
N SER A 326 1.45 -13.01 16.78
CA SER A 326 2.58 -12.31 17.40
C SER A 326 2.07 -11.23 18.36
N GLN A 327 2.83 -10.98 19.43
CA GLN A 327 2.42 -9.98 20.44
C GLN A 327 2.26 -8.59 19.80
N LEU A 328 3.18 -8.21 18.92
CA LEU A 328 3.12 -6.93 18.21
C LEU A 328 1.86 -6.83 17.31
N SER A 329 1.51 -7.90 16.59
CA SER A 329 0.27 -7.93 15.79
C SER A 329 -0.96 -7.77 16.68
N LYS A 330 -1.04 -8.49 17.79
CA LYS A 330 -2.14 -8.39 18.76
C LYS A 330 -2.29 -6.98 19.32
N ASP A 331 -1.20 -6.38 19.75
CA ASP A 331 -1.19 -5.02 20.30
C ASP A 331 -1.64 -3.98 19.27
N ILE A 332 -1.21 -4.13 18.00
CA ILE A 332 -1.63 -3.26 16.90
C ILE A 332 -3.11 -3.45 16.57
N ILE A 333 -3.59 -4.70 16.52
CA ILE A 333 -5.01 -5.02 16.26
C ILE A 333 -5.88 -4.41 17.35
N GLU A 334 -5.55 -4.65 18.63
CA GLU A 334 -6.30 -4.11 19.77
C GLU A 334 -6.32 -2.58 19.74
N TYR A 335 -5.17 -1.95 19.44
CA TYR A 335 -5.10 -0.49 19.34
C TYR A 335 -5.93 0.04 18.16
N GLN A 336 -5.89 -0.61 17.01
CA GLN A 336 -6.67 -0.23 15.84
C GLN A 336 -8.17 -0.38 16.08
N GLU A 337 -8.62 -1.41 16.78
CA GLU A 337 -10.03 -1.57 17.17
C GLU A 337 -10.50 -0.42 18.07
N LYS A 338 -9.68 -0.04 19.06
CA LYS A 338 -9.95 1.13 19.92
C LYS A 338 -10.05 2.42 19.11
N LEU A 339 -9.12 2.65 18.18
CA LEU A 339 -9.17 3.83 17.30
C LEU A 339 -10.39 3.81 16.39
N LYS A 340 -10.76 2.65 15.83
CA LYS A 340 -11.92 2.51 14.94
C LYS A 340 -13.22 2.88 15.66
N MET A 341 -13.38 2.48 16.92
CA MET A 341 -14.56 2.85 17.72
C MET A 341 -14.65 4.38 17.90
N ILE A 342 -13.56 5.02 18.31
CA ILE A 342 -13.53 6.47 18.54
C ILE A 342 -13.74 7.22 17.21
N THR A 343 -13.03 6.81 16.15
CA THR A 343 -13.11 7.49 14.86
C THR A 343 -14.45 7.32 14.17
N ASN A 344 -15.16 6.20 14.36
CA ASN A 344 -16.54 6.03 13.89
C ASN A 344 -17.49 7.05 14.54
N ASP A 345 -17.48 7.17 15.87
CA ASP A 345 -18.35 8.11 16.60
C ASP A 345 -18.14 9.56 16.13
N TYR A 346 -16.88 10.01 16.11
CA TYR A 346 -16.56 11.38 15.69
C TYR A 346 -16.89 11.63 14.22
N PHE A 347 -16.66 10.67 13.34
CA PHE A 347 -16.96 10.81 11.93
C PHE A 347 -18.47 10.91 11.68
N GLU A 348 -19.27 10.08 12.34
CA GLU A 348 -20.74 10.14 12.23
C GLU A 348 -21.26 11.49 12.75
N ARG A 349 -20.83 11.92 13.94
CA ARG A 349 -21.18 13.23 14.50
C ARG A 349 -20.79 14.39 13.59
N ALA A 350 -19.58 14.37 13.02
CA ALA A 350 -19.09 15.38 12.09
C ALA A 350 -19.92 15.40 10.80
N CYS A 351 -20.26 14.23 10.23
CA CYS A 351 -21.10 14.14 9.05
C CYS A 351 -22.53 14.64 9.31
N GLU A 352 -23.11 14.35 10.47
CA GLU A 352 -24.44 14.85 10.85
C GLU A 352 -24.45 16.37 11.03
N ALA A 353 -23.46 16.92 11.74
CA ALA A 353 -23.35 18.37 11.92
C ALA A 353 -23.12 19.09 10.60
N LEU A 354 -22.31 18.53 9.70
CA LEU A 354 -22.16 19.04 8.35
C LEU A 354 -23.51 19.05 7.62
N LYS A 355 -24.25 17.93 7.61
CA LYS A 355 -25.58 17.85 6.98
C LYS A 355 -26.53 18.93 7.52
N LYS A 356 -26.55 19.17 8.84
CA LYS A 356 -27.37 20.24 9.46
C LYS A 356 -26.89 21.63 9.06
N TYR A 357 -25.57 21.86 9.03
CA TYR A 357 -24.98 23.14 8.63
C TYR A 357 -25.35 23.48 7.19
N LYS A 358 -25.30 22.49 6.29
CA LYS A 358 -25.64 22.65 4.87
C LYS A 358 -27.04 23.20 4.64
N VAL A 359 -28.01 22.81 5.46
CA VAL A 359 -29.43 23.23 5.33
C VAL A 359 -29.78 24.36 6.30
N ALA A 360 -28.78 25.12 6.76
CA ALA A 360 -28.90 26.21 7.73
C ALA A 360 -29.64 25.85 9.04
N LYS A 361 -29.67 24.55 9.41
CA LYS A 361 -30.25 24.08 10.68
C LYS A 361 -29.30 24.26 11.87
N CYS A 362 -28.01 24.47 11.61
CA CYS A 362 -27.05 24.89 12.63
C CYS A 362 -26.06 25.93 12.10
N ASN A 363 -25.29 26.52 13.00
CA ASN A 363 -24.28 27.53 12.70
C ASN A 363 -22.87 26.91 12.71
N SER A 364 -21.86 27.72 12.39
CA SER A 364 -20.45 27.28 12.39
C SER A 364 -19.95 26.84 13.76
N ASP A 365 -20.60 27.25 14.85
CA ASP A 365 -20.14 26.97 16.21
C ASP A 365 -20.28 25.48 16.54
N GLU A 366 -21.29 24.79 16.00
CA GLU A 366 -21.43 23.33 16.19
C GLU A 366 -20.29 22.57 15.49
N LEU A 367 -19.88 23.00 14.28
CA LEU A 367 -18.73 22.42 13.58
C LEU A 367 -17.42 22.69 14.34
N LEU A 368 -17.23 23.93 14.82
CA LEU A 368 -16.07 24.30 15.63
C LEU A 368 -16.03 23.53 16.95
N GLN A 369 -17.18 23.29 17.57
CA GLN A 369 -17.27 22.49 18.80
C GLN A 369 -16.85 21.04 18.54
N ILE A 370 -17.28 20.42 17.44
CA ILE A 370 -16.85 19.07 17.09
C ILE A 370 -15.34 19.00 16.85
N MET A 371 -14.77 20.00 16.16
CA MET A 371 -13.32 20.08 15.97
C MET A 371 -12.58 20.25 17.30
N HIS A 372 -13.09 21.07 18.20
CA HIS A 372 -12.52 21.27 19.53
C HIS A 372 -12.63 20.01 20.41
N ASP A 373 -13.74 19.29 20.33
CA ASP A 373 -13.93 18.01 21.01
C ASP A 373 -12.95 16.96 20.45
N TYR A 374 -12.78 16.92 19.12
CA TYR A 374 -11.80 16.08 18.44
C TYR A 374 -10.38 16.37 18.90
N ASP A 375 -9.98 17.64 18.97
CA ASP A 375 -8.63 18.04 19.43
C ASP A 375 -8.36 17.62 20.89
N LYS A 376 -9.42 17.52 21.70
CA LYS A 376 -9.35 17.12 23.11
C LYS A 376 -9.51 15.63 23.35
N CYS A 377 -10.00 14.87 22.38
CA CYS A 377 -10.30 13.48 22.60
C CYS A 377 -9.01 12.64 22.72
N ASP A 378 -9.16 11.40 23.16
CA ASP A 378 -8.01 10.49 23.29
C ASP A 378 -7.39 10.15 21.93
N PHE A 379 -8.14 10.37 20.84
CA PHE A 379 -7.65 10.35 19.48
C PHE A 379 -7.01 11.71 19.13
N SER A 380 -5.69 11.77 19.23
CA SER A 380 -4.91 12.87 18.65
C SER A 380 -3.94 12.27 17.65
N ILE A 381 -3.87 12.84 16.44
CA ILE A 381 -2.93 12.36 15.40
C ILE A 381 -1.52 12.26 15.95
N VAL A 382 -1.08 13.23 16.77
CA VAL A 382 0.24 13.23 17.41
C VAL A 382 0.41 12.03 18.36
N LYS A 383 -0.60 11.75 19.20
CA LYS A 383 -0.58 10.59 20.11
C LYS A 383 -0.57 9.27 19.33
N VAL A 384 -1.34 9.20 18.24
CA VAL A 384 -1.41 8.02 17.38
C VAL A 384 -0.08 7.77 16.68
N CYS A 385 0.53 8.80 16.10
CA CYS A 385 1.87 8.71 15.51
C CYS A 385 2.92 8.28 16.55
N ALA A 386 2.92 8.87 17.75
CA ALA A 386 3.81 8.45 18.83
C ALA A 386 3.60 6.98 19.24
N LYS A 387 2.35 6.50 19.24
CA LYS A 387 2.05 5.10 19.50
C LYS A 387 2.54 4.19 18.38
N ILE A 388 2.38 4.58 17.12
CA ILE A 388 2.93 3.88 15.95
C ILE A 388 4.46 3.80 16.04
N GLU A 389 5.13 4.89 16.38
CA GLU A 389 6.59 4.90 16.60
C GLU A 389 7.00 3.94 17.73
N SER A 390 6.21 3.85 18.81
CA SER A 390 6.47 2.88 19.88
C SER A 390 6.36 1.42 19.40
N PHE A 391 5.41 1.11 18.50
CA PHE A 391 5.28 -0.20 17.87
C PHE A 391 6.48 -0.49 16.96
N VAL A 392 6.91 0.51 16.18
CA VAL A 392 8.10 0.40 15.32
C VAL A 392 9.35 0.14 16.17
N LEU A 393 9.51 0.85 17.29
CA LEU A 393 10.64 0.66 18.20
C LEU A 393 10.63 -0.73 18.84
N TYR A 394 9.47 -1.19 19.31
CA TYR A 394 9.29 -2.55 19.83
C TYR A 394 9.63 -3.61 18.77
N GLY A 395 9.11 -3.45 17.56
CA GLY A 395 9.40 -4.36 16.46
C GLY A 395 10.88 -4.36 16.06
N LYS A 396 11.54 -3.20 16.04
CA LYS A 396 12.99 -3.12 15.81
C LYS A 396 13.78 -3.86 16.88
N HIS A 397 13.30 -3.83 18.12
CA HIS A 397 13.88 -4.60 19.21
C HIS A 397 13.71 -6.12 19.02
N GLU A 398 12.57 -6.58 18.49
CA GLU A 398 12.37 -7.97 18.06
C GLU A 398 13.33 -8.37 16.91
N LEU A 399 13.79 -7.41 16.13
CA LEU A 399 14.74 -7.63 15.04
C LEU A 399 16.19 -7.32 15.42
N ASN A 400 16.51 -6.99 16.69
CA ASN A 400 17.77 -6.36 17.10
C ASN A 400 19.03 -7.23 16.88
N SER A 401 18.87 -8.49 16.48
CA SER A 401 19.97 -9.38 16.08
C SER A 401 20.09 -9.63 14.57
N ILE A 402 19.15 -9.12 13.76
CA ILE A 402 19.15 -9.31 12.30
C ILE A 402 19.47 -7.98 11.60
N TYR A 403 20.72 -7.86 11.13
CA TYR A 403 21.20 -6.64 10.49
C TYR A 403 20.51 -6.40 9.13
N GLU A 404 20.45 -5.14 8.70
CA GLU A 404 19.88 -4.74 7.41
C GLU A 404 20.53 -5.45 6.20
N ARG A 405 21.85 -5.68 6.26
CA ARG A 405 22.60 -6.46 5.26
C ARG A 405 22.26 -7.96 5.25
N ASP A 406 21.71 -8.47 6.36
CA ASP A 406 21.23 -9.84 6.49
C ASP A 406 19.75 -9.92 6.07
N ALA A 407 19.02 -8.79 6.17
CA ALA A 407 17.63 -8.64 5.74
C ALA A 407 17.44 -8.83 4.22
N THR A 408 18.38 -8.37 3.40
CA THR A 408 18.36 -8.59 1.94
C THR A 408 18.50 -10.07 1.55
N ARG A 409 18.96 -10.92 2.48
CA ARG A 409 19.05 -12.39 2.34
C ARG A 409 18.09 -13.14 3.24
N MET A 410 17.20 -12.43 3.94
CA MET A 410 16.11 -13.09 4.67
C MET A 410 15.28 -13.93 3.71
N ASN A 411 15.40 -13.71 2.40
CA ASN A 411 14.76 -14.35 1.26
C ASN A 411 14.76 -15.88 1.14
N VAL A 412 15.39 -16.50 2.10
CA VAL A 412 15.51 -17.93 2.19
C VAL A 412 14.25 -18.52 2.82
N ASN A 413 13.87 -19.73 2.39
CA ASN A 413 12.93 -20.66 3.04
C ASN A 413 13.28 -21.01 4.51
N ILE A 414 13.31 -20.00 5.37
CA ILE A 414 13.49 -20.13 6.81
C ILE A 414 12.17 -19.78 7.47
N ILE A 415 11.81 -20.58 8.45
CA ILE A 415 10.60 -20.38 9.24
C ILE A 415 10.96 -19.43 10.38
N TYR A 416 10.25 -18.32 10.50
CA TYR A 416 10.41 -17.39 11.61
C TYR A 416 9.32 -17.67 12.62
N PHE A 417 9.68 -17.75 13.89
CA PHE A 417 8.77 -18.01 14.98
C PHE A 417 8.66 -16.78 15.87
N THR A 418 7.44 -16.27 15.94
CA THR A 418 6.97 -15.18 16.81
C THR A 418 5.98 -15.70 17.86
N ASN A 419 5.63 -16.99 17.79
CA ASN A 419 4.69 -17.66 18.68
C ASN A 419 5.27 -18.96 19.22
N SER A 420 5.37 -19.09 20.55
CA SER A 420 5.93 -20.27 21.22
C SER A 420 5.15 -21.55 20.95
N LYS A 421 3.84 -21.46 20.70
CA LYS A 421 3.01 -22.61 20.35
C LYS A 421 3.41 -23.18 18.99
N GLU A 422 3.51 -22.32 17.98
CA GLU A 422 3.95 -22.73 16.63
C GLU A 422 5.37 -23.22 16.62
N LEU A 423 6.26 -22.58 17.39
CA LEU A 423 7.63 -23.04 17.58
C LEU A 423 7.65 -24.46 18.13
N ASN A 424 6.87 -24.74 19.16
CA ASN A 424 6.81 -26.07 19.76
C ASN A 424 6.18 -27.08 18.81
N GLU A 425 5.04 -26.78 18.20
CA GLU A 425 4.42 -27.66 17.21
C GLU A 425 5.38 -28.00 16.08
N TRP A 426 6.07 -26.99 15.54
CA TRP A 426 7.12 -27.19 14.54
C TRP A 426 8.29 -27.99 15.08
N LEU A 427 8.82 -27.68 16.27
CA LEU A 427 10.00 -28.37 16.81
C LEU A 427 9.72 -29.85 17.11
N TYR A 428 8.48 -30.22 17.43
CA TYR A 428 8.07 -31.59 17.75
C TYR A 428 7.31 -32.33 16.64
N SER A 429 7.07 -31.72 15.46
CA SER A 429 6.40 -32.37 14.33
C SER A 429 7.33 -33.25 13.47
N GLY A 430 6.81 -34.32 12.85
CA GLY A 430 7.57 -35.06 11.82
C GLY A 430 8.87 -35.74 12.30
N ILE A 431 9.66 -36.24 11.33
CA ILE A 431 10.91 -37.02 11.55
C ILE A 431 12.14 -36.26 10.99
N SER A 432 11.92 -35.10 10.37
CA SER A 432 12.98 -34.27 9.78
C SER A 432 13.94 -33.73 10.86
N VAL A 433 15.19 -33.56 10.48
CA VAL A 433 16.17 -32.83 11.32
C VAL A 433 15.81 -31.35 11.28
N LYS A 434 15.86 -30.70 12.44
CA LYS A 434 15.53 -29.29 12.60
C LYS A 434 16.72 -28.53 13.14
N ILE A 435 17.00 -27.40 12.51
CA ILE A 435 18.02 -26.45 12.94
C ILE A 435 17.29 -25.17 13.31
N LEU A 436 17.35 -24.80 14.58
CA LEU A 436 16.67 -23.63 15.12
C LEU A 436 17.70 -22.65 15.66
N LEU A 437 17.80 -21.46 15.06
CA LEU A 437 18.56 -20.36 15.61
C LEU A 437 17.66 -19.54 16.53
N ARG A 438 17.99 -19.53 17.82
CA ARG A 438 17.33 -18.74 18.85
C ARG A 438 17.99 -17.37 18.95
N THR A 439 17.17 -16.33 19.04
CA THR A 439 17.66 -14.94 19.15
C THR A 439 17.14 -14.35 20.45
N GLY A 440 18.04 -13.75 21.23
CA GLY A 440 17.73 -13.15 22.52
C GLY A 440 17.92 -11.63 22.52
N ILE A 441 17.32 -10.99 23.52
CA ILE A 441 17.33 -9.53 23.73
C ILE A 441 18.71 -8.98 24.10
N ASP A 442 19.56 -9.78 24.74
CA ASP A 442 20.78 -9.31 25.40
C ASP A 442 22.05 -9.32 24.51
N SER A 443 21.88 -9.34 23.18
CA SER A 443 23.00 -9.38 22.22
C SER A 443 23.79 -8.07 22.10
N SER A 444 23.30 -6.97 22.71
CA SER A 444 23.98 -5.67 22.76
C SER A 444 25.35 -5.68 23.45
N LYS A 445 25.71 -6.76 24.17
CA LYS A 445 26.99 -6.91 24.86
C LYS A 445 28.05 -7.71 24.09
N THR A 446 27.73 -8.33 22.95
CA THR A 446 28.72 -9.14 22.23
C THR A 446 28.72 -8.86 20.73
N ASN A 447 29.85 -8.38 20.21
CA ASN A 447 30.17 -8.29 18.78
C ASN A 447 30.15 -9.66 18.04
N SER A 448 29.63 -10.74 18.66
CA SER A 448 29.83 -12.13 18.27
C SER A 448 28.68 -12.76 17.46
N THR A 449 27.59 -12.03 17.17
CA THR A 449 26.55 -12.51 16.25
C THR A 449 26.91 -12.30 14.78
N ASN A 450 28.01 -11.58 14.53
CA ASN A 450 28.41 -11.14 13.19
C ASN A 450 28.72 -12.35 12.29
N GLY A 451 27.78 -12.67 11.40
CA GLY A 451 27.93 -13.72 10.39
C GLY A 451 27.15 -15.01 10.64
N ALA A 452 26.51 -15.20 11.80
CA ALA A 452 25.70 -16.40 12.06
C ALA A 452 24.51 -16.49 11.09
N PHE A 453 23.72 -15.42 10.98
CA PHE A 453 22.64 -15.31 10.01
C PHE A 453 23.15 -15.44 8.57
N GLN A 454 24.24 -14.75 8.22
CA GLN A 454 24.83 -14.83 6.88
C GLN A 454 25.25 -16.24 6.49
N THR A 455 25.84 -16.97 7.42
CA THR A 455 26.31 -18.34 7.17
C THR A 455 25.13 -19.28 7.06
N LEU A 456 24.16 -19.17 7.98
CA LEU A 456 22.92 -19.96 7.94
C LEU A 456 22.15 -19.73 6.63
N PHE A 457 21.97 -18.46 6.22
CA PHE A 457 21.32 -18.08 4.97
C PHE A 457 22.06 -18.57 3.72
N LYS A 458 23.38 -18.79 3.78
CA LYS A 458 24.13 -19.37 2.66
C LYS A 458 23.90 -20.87 2.51
N ILE A 459 23.70 -21.61 3.61
CA ILE A 459 23.72 -23.09 3.60
C ILE A 459 22.34 -23.75 3.61
N VAL A 460 21.33 -23.01 4.05
CA VAL A 460 19.92 -23.39 4.11
C VAL A 460 19.32 -24.11 2.90
N ASN A 461 19.60 -23.71 1.65
CA ASN A 461 19.02 -24.36 0.48
C ASN A 461 19.60 -25.77 0.34
N ALA A 462 20.90 -25.92 0.56
CA ALA A 462 21.56 -27.21 0.58
C ALA A 462 21.11 -28.09 1.77
N LEU A 463 20.77 -27.49 2.92
CA LEU A 463 20.15 -28.19 4.05
C LEU A 463 18.75 -28.72 3.66
N ARG A 464 17.95 -27.90 2.98
CA ARG A 464 16.58 -28.26 2.57
C ARG A 464 16.52 -29.35 1.52
N GLU A 465 17.43 -29.35 0.55
CA GLU A 465 17.59 -30.44 -0.43
C GLU A 465 17.79 -31.80 0.24
N ARG A 466 18.19 -31.80 1.52
CA ARG A 466 18.41 -32.98 2.36
C ARG A 466 17.31 -33.17 3.41
N ASN A 467 16.14 -32.56 3.22
CA ASN A 467 14.99 -32.65 4.11
C ASN A 467 15.25 -32.14 5.54
N ILE A 468 16.10 -31.12 5.67
CA ILE A 468 16.39 -30.45 6.95
C ILE A 468 15.61 -29.13 6.97
N GLU A 469 14.87 -28.93 8.05
CA GLU A 469 14.09 -27.71 8.24
C GLU A 469 14.88 -26.71 9.07
N VAL A 470 14.85 -25.44 8.66
CA VAL A 470 15.59 -24.37 9.32
C VAL A 470 14.60 -23.32 9.84
N GLY A 471 14.74 -23.02 11.12
CA GLY A 471 13.92 -22.08 11.87
C GLY A 471 14.73 -20.98 12.54
N ILE A 472 14.12 -19.82 12.76
CA ILE A 472 14.63 -18.74 13.60
C ILE A 472 13.56 -18.38 14.63
N ALA A 473 13.89 -18.48 15.91
CA ALA A 473 13.05 -18.03 17.01
C ALA A 473 13.41 -16.59 17.38
N LEU A 474 12.45 -15.68 17.23
CA LEU A 474 12.62 -14.26 17.54
C LEU A 474 12.62 -14.00 19.07
N PRO A 475 13.06 -12.82 19.53
CA PRO A 475 13.16 -12.50 20.95
C PRO A 475 11.85 -12.63 21.73
N SER A 476 10.71 -12.46 21.06
CA SER A 476 9.37 -12.71 21.62
C SER A 476 9.14 -14.14 22.10
N VAL A 477 9.90 -15.12 21.60
CA VAL A 477 9.74 -16.55 21.94
C VAL A 477 11.05 -17.19 22.41
N SER A 478 12.12 -16.41 22.52
CA SER A 478 13.43 -16.89 22.95
C SER A 478 14.18 -15.81 23.74
N ASN A 479 14.77 -16.20 24.87
CA ASN A 479 15.47 -15.27 25.75
C ASN A 479 16.99 -15.30 25.54
N ASP A 480 17.50 -16.31 24.85
CA ASP A 480 18.92 -16.56 24.64
C ASP A 480 19.28 -16.58 23.14
N PHE A 481 20.55 -16.28 22.86
CA PHE A 481 21.13 -16.45 21.53
C PHE A 481 21.86 -17.79 21.46
N SER A 482 21.23 -18.79 20.86
CA SER A 482 21.72 -20.17 20.79
C SER A 482 21.33 -20.84 19.47
N LEU A 483 22.01 -21.93 19.12
CA LEU A 483 21.65 -22.77 17.98
C LEU A 483 21.22 -24.14 18.50
N GLU A 484 20.03 -24.59 18.16
CA GLU A 484 19.50 -25.89 18.53
C GLU A 484 19.45 -26.79 17.29
N ILE A 485 20.03 -27.99 17.38
CA ILE A 485 19.94 -29.02 16.35
C ILE A 485 19.22 -30.21 16.95
N LYS A 486 18.07 -30.53 16.36
CA LYS A 486 17.19 -31.59 16.82
C LYS A 486 16.99 -32.62 15.72
N ASP A 487 17.28 -33.87 16.06
CA ASP A 487 16.89 -35.05 15.29
C ASP A 487 15.71 -35.77 15.97
N HIS A 488 15.24 -36.88 15.40
CA HIS A 488 14.10 -37.62 15.91
C HIS A 488 14.32 -38.28 17.29
N ARG A 489 15.55 -38.31 17.82
CA ARG A 489 15.92 -38.94 19.11
C ARG A 489 16.55 -37.97 20.11
N ARG A 490 17.22 -36.92 19.65
CA ARG A 490 18.07 -36.04 20.47
C ARG A 490 17.91 -34.58 20.05
N SER A 491 17.95 -33.68 21.03
CA SER A 491 18.16 -32.25 20.80
C SER A 491 19.44 -31.82 21.48
N LYS A 492 20.25 -30.99 20.80
CA LYS A 492 21.45 -30.41 21.36
C LYS A 492 21.45 -28.91 21.09
N THR A 493 21.67 -28.13 22.14
CA THR A 493 21.74 -26.67 22.09
C THR A 493 23.20 -26.22 22.23
N TYR A 494 23.59 -25.27 21.39
CA TYR A 494 24.93 -24.70 21.30
C TYR A 494 24.88 -23.23 21.69
N SER A 495 25.78 -22.83 22.59
CA SER A 495 25.91 -21.46 23.08
C SER A 495 26.44 -20.51 21.99
N ILE A 496 26.27 -19.21 22.19
CA ILE A 496 26.72 -18.16 21.28
C ILE A 496 28.20 -18.30 20.83
N ALA A 497 29.08 -18.77 21.72
CA ALA A 497 30.50 -18.95 21.42
C ALA A 497 30.76 -20.11 20.44
N GLU A 498 29.88 -21.11 20.42
CA GLU A 498 30.03 -22.32 19.61
C GLU A 498 29.41 -22.17 18.22
N ILE A 499 28.41 -21.28 18.07
CA ILE A 499 27.64 -21.10 16.84
C ILE A 499 28.52 -20.96 15.58
N PRO A 500 29.59 -20.11 15.56
CA PRO A 500 30.40 -19.96 14.35
C PRO A 500 31.04 -21.28 13.90
N GLN A 501 31.57 -22.07 14.83
CA GLN A 501 32.20 -23.36 14.53
C GLN A 501 31.15 -24.38 14.07
N VAL A 502 30.00 -24.44 14.75
CA VAL A 502 28.91 -25.35 14.39
C VAL A 502 28.40 -25.05 12.99
N LEU A 503 28.22 -23.77 12.63
CA LEU A 503 27.78 -23.37 11.29
C LEU A 503 28.82 -23.69 10.20
N LYS A 504 30.12 -23.64 10.50
CA LYS A 504 31.17 -24.09 9.58
C LYS A 504 31.12 -25.60 9.34
N ILE A 505 30.97 -26.39 10.41
CA ILE A 505 30.80 -27.86 10.31
C ILE A 505 29.54 -28.20 9.51
N LEU A 506 28.43 -27.49 9.77
CA LEU A 506 27.19 -27.63 9.02
C LEU A 506 27.39 -27.34 7.54
N SER A 507 28.09 -26.25 7.21
CA SER A 507 28.44 -25.90 5.83
C SER A 507 29.16 -27.06 5.14
N ALA A 508 30.23 -27.58 5.75
CA ALA A 508 30.97 -28.71 5.22
C ALA A 508 30.11 -29.97 5.07
N SER A 509 29.19 -30.21 6.00
CA SER A 509 28.29 -31.38 5.97
C SER A 509 27.33 -31.39 4.78
N VAL A 510 26.97 -30.23 4.26
CA VAL A 510 26.14 -30.10 3.05
C VAL A 510 26.95 -29.82 1.78
N GLY A 511 28.29 -29.88 1.87
CA GLY A 511 29.17 -29.64 0.74
C GLY A 511 29.29 -28.16 0.36
N MET A 512 28.98 -27.25 1.29
CA MET A 512 29.17 -25.81 1.14
C MET A 512 30.39 -25.35 1.98
N GLY A 513 31.04 -24.26 1.56
CA GLY A 513 32.15 -23.64 2.30
C GLY A 513 33.42 -23.39 1.46
N ASN A 514 34.35 -22.60 2.01
CA ASN A 514 35.65 -22.35 1.38
C ASN A 514 36.43 -23.67 1.29
N SER A 515 37.09 -23.91 0.15
CA SER A 515 37.69 -25.20 -0.19
C SER A 515 38.66 -25.73 0.89
N ILE A 516 39.29 -24.87 1.67
CA ILE A 516 40.27 -25.25 2.69
C ILE A 516 39.60 -25.69 4.01
N GLU A 517 38.67 -24.90 4.55
CA GLU A 517 37.97 -25.23 5.81
C GLU A 517 37.07 -26.46 5.62
N SER A 518 36.36 -26.56 4.49
CA SER A 518 35.53 -27.74 4.22
C SER A 518 36.40 -28.99 4.07
N ARG A 519 37.58 -28.91 3.43
CA ARG A 519 38.54 -30.02 3.36
C ARG A 519 39.05 -30.43 4.75
N PHE A 520 39.32 -29.47 5.63
CA PHE A 520 39.74 -29.77 7.00
C PHE A 520 38.68 -30.60 7.74
N TYR A 521 37.41 -30.17 7.71
CA TYR A 521 36.34 -30.93 8.36
C TYR A 521 36.09 -32.28 7.68
N MET A 522 36.20 -32.38 6.36
CA MET A 522 36.11 -33.65 5.63
C MET A 522 37.20 -34.64 6.06
N LEU A 523 38.46 -34.19 6.19
CA LEU A 523 39.58 -35.05 6.56
C LEU A 523 39.49 -35.52 8.02
N ASN A 524 39.09 -34.64 8.95
CA ASN A 524 38.88 -35.04 10.34
C ASN A 524 37.66 -35.96 10.50
N ALA A 525 36.60 -35.75 9.72
CA ALA A 525 35.45 -36.65 9.71
C ALA A 525 35.86 -38.05 9.22
N LEU A 526 36.68 -38.13 8.15
CA LEU A 526 37.22 -39.39 7.64
C LEU A 526 38.06 -40.15 8.67
N HIS A 527 38.80 -39.47 9.54
CA HIS A 527 39.53 -40.12 10.65
C HIS A 527 38.62 -40.75 11.70
N SER A 528 37.34 -40.36 11.73
CA SER A 528 36.31 -40.93 12.59
C SER A 528 35.35 -41.84 11.81
N ASP A 529 35.75 -42.30 10.62
CA ASP A 529 34.94 -43.10 9.68
C ASP A 529 33.63 -42.42 9.22
N ILE A 530 33.58 -41.08 9.26
CA ILE A 530 32.41 -40.30 8.81
C ILE A 530 32.71 -39.66 7.44
N GLN A 531 31.86 -39.96 6.45
CA GLN A 531 31.98 -39.39 5.11
C GLN A 531 31.17 -38.09 4.97
N LEU A 532 31.84 -37.00 4.56
CA LEU A 532 31.22 -35.73 4.19
C LEU A 532 31.37 -35.44 2.68
N PRO A 533 30.43 -34.74 2.03
CA PRO A 533 29.15 -34.27 2.58
C PRO A 533 28.21 -35.43 2.90
N PHE A 534 27.32 -35.24 3.87
CA PHE A 534 26.37 -36.27 4.28
C PHE A 534 25.37 -36.59 3.16
N THR A 535 25.03 -37.88 3.06
CA THR A 535 23.84 -38.37 2.36
C THR A 535 22.59 -38.14 3.22
N LEU A 536 21.40 -38.23 2.61
CA LEU A 536 20.11 -38.03 3.30
C LEU A 536 19.95 -38.90 4.57
N GLU A 537 20.53 -40.09 4.60
CA GLU A 537 20.40 -41.06 5.70
C GLU A 537 21.32 -40.74 6.89
N ASN A 538 22.41 -40.02 6.65
CA ASN A 538 23.49 -39.83 7.64
C ASN A 538 23.31 -38.59 8.53
N PHE A 539 22.30 -37.75 8.26
CA PHE A 539 22.08 -36.52 9.04
C PHE A 539 21.66 -36.76 10.50
N SER A 540 21.22 -37.98 10.83
CA SER A 540 21.00 -38.37 12.22
C SER A 540 22.28 -38.38 13.06
N GLU A 541 23.46 -38.41 12.43
CA GLU A 541 24.76 -38.37 13.11
C GLU A 541 25.32 -36.96 13.27
N LEU A 542 24.63 -35.93 12.79
CA LEU A 542 25.12 -34.55 12.78
C LEU A 542 25.53 -34.05 14.17
N ASN A 543 24.75 -34.38 15.21
CA ASN A 543 25.09 -34.03 16.58
C ASN A 543 26.36 -34.74 17.08
N ASN A 544 26.61 -35.97 16.63
CA ASN A 544 27.83 -36.73 16.94
C ASN A 544 29.03 -36.14 16.19
N LEU A 545 28.86 -35.82 14.90
CA LEU A 545 29.88 -35.15 14.09
C LEU A 545 30.30 -33.83 14.73
N ILE A 546 29.34 -33.01 15.16
CA ILE A 546 29.64 -31.74 15.82
C ILE A 546 30.40 -31.99 17.12
N SER A 547 30.03 -32.98 17.94
CA SER A 547 30.82 -33.30 19.14
C SER A 547 32.24 -33.80 18.84
N LEU A 548 32.44 -34.54 17.75
CA LEU A 548 33.75 -35.07 17.37
C LEU A 548 34.66 -33.97 16.79
N LEU A 549 34.08 -33.08 16.00
CA LEU A 549 34.80 -31.99 15.31
C LEU A 549 34.84 -30.68 16.12
N LYS A 550 34.21 -30.66 17.30
CA LYS A 550 34.35 -29.57 18.26
C LYS A 550 35.73 -29.67 18.89
N ILE A 551 36.70 -29.11 18.19
CA ILE A 551 38.06 -28.96 18.69
C ILE A 551 38.07 -27.74 19.62
N ASP A 552 38.52 -27.94 20.87
CA ASP A 552 38.58 -26.90 21.93
C ASP A 552 39.67 -25.83 21.71
N PHE A 553 40.18 -25.67 20.48
CA PHE A 553 41.27 -24.74 20.17
C PHE A 553 40.78 -23.58 19.29
N ASN A 554 41.27 -22.37 19.58
CA ASN A 554 41.26 -21.25 18.64
C ASN A 554 42.15 -21.65 17.44
N ILE A 555 41.60 -22.34 16.44
CA ILE A 555 42.34 -22.68 15.22
C ILE A 555 42.20 -21.51 14.25
N TYR A 556 43.34 -20.90 13.90
CA TYR A 556 43.40 -19.89 12.85
C TYR A 556 43.76 -20.56 11.52
N PHE A 557 42.86 -20.48 10.54
CA PHE A 557 43.14 -20.90 9.16
C PHE A 557 43.84 -19.75 8.44
N ALA A 558 45.17 -19.78 8.42
CA ALA A 558 45.94 -18.80 7.68
C ALA A 558 45.73 -18.99 6.17
N HIS A 559 45.35 -17.94 5.46
CA HIS A 559 45.13 -17.97 4.02
C HIS A 559 46.43 -17.79 3.22
N SER A 560 47.53 -17.46 3.90
CA SER A 560 48.88 -17.43 3.36
C SER A 560 49.91 -17.59 4.47
N TYR A 561 51.16 -17.88 4.10
CA TYR A 561 52.27 -17.92 5.06
C TYR A 561 52.49 -16.57 5.78
N ILE A 562 52.28 -15.44 5.09
CA ILE A 562 52.38 -14.10 5.70
C ILE A 562 51.26 -13.89 6.72
N ASP A 563 50.05 -14.37 6.43
CA ASP A 563 48.89 -14.31 7.32
C ASP A 563 49.11 -15.13 8.60
N SER A 564 49.79 -16.27 8.51
CA SER A 564 50.18 -17.04 9.71
C SER A 564 51.17 -16.30 10.61
N LEU A 565 52.12 -15.55 10.05
CA LEU A 565 53.17 -14.90 10.83
C LEU A 565 52.65 -13.72 11.68
N GLN A 566 51.48 -13.17 11.39
CA GLN A 566 50.91 -12.01 12.08
C GLN A 566 50.14 -12.37 13.37
N LYS A 567 49.96 -13.66 13.69
CA LYS A 567 49.11 -14.15 14.79
C LYS A 567 49.91 -15.09 15.71
N SER A 568 50.89 -14.58 16.44
CA SER A 568 51.88 -15.36 17.20
C SER A 568 51.39 -16.07 18.47
N GLU A 569 50.12 -15.93 18.87
CA GLU A 569 49.56 -16.49 20.12
C GLU A 569 48.42 -17.50 19.91
N VAL A 570 48.24 -18.00 18.68
CA VAL A 570 47.13 -18.89 18.30
C VAL A 570 47.70 -20.15 17.64
N LEU A 571 47.07 -21.32 17.82
CA LEU A 571 47.47 -22.53 17.10
C LEU A 571 47.18 -22.31 15.60
N ILE A 572 48.24 -22.18 14.80
CA ILE A 572 48.13 -21.89 13.36
C ILE A 572 48.18 -23.22 12.60
N MET A 573 47.12 -23.53 11.87
CA MET A 573 47.16 -24.64 10.93
C MET A 573 47.46 -24.11 9.53
N ILE A 574 48.64 -24.44 9.01
CA ILE A 574 49.07 -24.08 7.65
C ILE A 574 48.76 -25.26 6.73
N ILE A 575 47.84 -25.08 5.79
CA ILE A 575 47.50 -26.10 4.80
C ILE A 575 48.26 -25.78 3.50
N PHE A 576 49.34 -26.52 3.24
CA PHE A 576 49.99 -26.56 1.93
C PHE A 576 49.52 -27.79 1.15
N ASP A 577 49.27 -27.62 -0.15
CA ASP A 577 48.87 -28.61 -1.15
C ASP A 577 49.13 -30.08 -0.77
N GLY A 578 48.17 -30.68 -0.04
CA GLY A 578 48.08 -32.11 0.17
C GLY A 578 48.87 -32.73 1.32
N ASN A 579 49.63 -31.98 2.14
CA ASN A 579 50.34 -32.55 3.30
C ASN A 579 50.15 -31.70 4.57
N PHE A 580 49.75 -32.36 5.68
CA PHE A 580 49.69 -31.77 7.00
C PHE A 580 51.09 -31.65 7.62
N LEU A 581 51.45 -30.45 8.07
CA LEU A 581 52.47 -30.25 9.10
C LEU A 581 51.81 -29.47 10.24
N SER A 582 51.62 -30.10 11.39
CA SER A 582 51.28 -29.39 12.62
C SER A 582 52.54 -28.75 13.19
N HIS A 583 52.48 -27.45 13.49
CA HIS A 583 53.39 -26.84 14.46
C HIS A 583 52.60 -26.32 15.66
#